data_AF-A0A2Z6CWJ0-F1
#
_entry.id   AF-A0A2Z6CWJ0-F1
#
_cell.length_a   1.000
_cell.length_b   1.000
_cell.length_c   1.000
_cell.angle_alpha   90.00
_cell.angle_beta   90.00
_cell.angle_gamma   90.00
#
_symmetry.space_group_name_H-M   'P 1'
#
loop_
_entity.id
_entity.type
_entity.pdbx_description
1 polymer ?
#
loop_
_entity_poly.entity_id
_entity_poly.type
_entity_poly.pdbx_seq_one_letter_code
_entity_poly.pdbx_strand_id
1 'polypeptide(L)'
;MIKTPTRRISLEEFLQLPETKPASEFIDGEIIQKPMPQGKHSRIQGELATTINSVVKPEKIALAFPELRCTFGGSSTVPDVAVLLGNAFL
;
A
#
# COMPACT_ATOMS: atom_id res chain seq x y z
N MET A 1 -10.71 -2.49 -24.40
CA MET A 1 -11.03 -2.83 -22.99
C MET A 1 -12.41 -2.27 -22.68
N ILE A 2 -13.35 -3.11 -22.26
CA ILE A 2 -14.71 -2.70 -21.88
C ILE A 2 -14.61 -2.13 -20.46
N LYS A 3 -14.82 -0.81 -20.31
CA LYS A 3 -14.98 -0.19 -18.98
C LYS A 3 -16.40 -0.49 -18.52
N THR A 4 -16.55 -1.49 -17.66
CA THR A 4 -17.79 -1.73 -16.90
C THR A 4 -18.13 -0.46 -16.13
N PRO A 5 -19.41 -0.04 -16.01
CA PRO A 5 -19.77 1.15 -15.27
C PRO A 5 -19.32 0.97 -13.81
N THR A 6 -18.29 1.68 -13.40
CA THR A 6 -17.82 1.70 -12.02
C THR A 6 -18.87 2.42 -11.21
N ARG A 7 -19.67 1.65 -10.44
CA ARG A 7 -20.45 2.21 -9.35
C ARG A 7 -19.45 2.92 -8.44
N ARG A 8 -19.45 4.26 -8.46
CA ARG A 8 -18.61 5.07 -7.57
C ARG A 8 -19.04 4.76 -6.14
N ILE A 9 -18.14 4.17 -5.38
CA ILE A 9 -18.33 3.94 -3.94
C ILE A 9 -17.57 5.02 -3.17
N SER A 10 -18.03 5.32 -1.96
CA SER A 10 -17.28 6.16 -1.03
C SER A 10 -16.06 5.42 -0.47
N LEU A 11 -15.10 6.19 0.08
CA LEU A 11 -13.96 5.62 0.78
C LEU A 11 -14.43 4.78 1.99
N GLU A 12 -15.44 5.27 2.71
CA GLU A 12 -16.03 4.60 3.87
C GLU A 12 -16.60 3.23 3.49
N GLU A 13 -17.35 3.15 2.38
CA GLU A 13 -17.84 1.88 1.84
C GLU A 13 -16.70 0.97 1.41
N PHE A 14 -15.66 1.51 0.76
CA PHE A 14 -14.49 0.74 0.36
C PHE A 14 -13.79 0.08 1.55
N LEU A 15 -13.60 0.81 2.66
CA LEU A 15 -12.92 0.31 3.86
C LEU A 15 -13.70 -0.80 4.59
N GLN A 16 -14.99 -0.98 4.30
CA GLN A 16 -15.79 -2.08 4.83
C GLN A 16 -15.75 -3.35 3.96
N LEU A 17 -15.18 -3.26 2.74
CA LEU A 17 -14.99 -4.42 1.89
C LEU A 17 -13.89 -5.34 2.46
N PRO A 18 -13.98 -6.66 2.25
CA PRO A 18 -12.92 -7.57 2.65
C PRO A 18 -11.63 -7.29 1.86
N GLU A 19 -10.49 -7.46 2.54
CA GLU A 19 -9.18 -7.42 1.89
C GLU A 19 -9.07 -8.48 0.78
N THR A 20 -8.32 -8.15 -0.26
CA THR A 20 -8.15 -9.00 -1.46
C THR A 20 -6.70 -9.37 -1.67
N LYS A 21 -6.45 -10.39 -2.49
CA LYS A 21 -5.10 -10.80 -2.90
C LYS A 21 -5.01 -10.91 -4.42
N PRO A 22 -4.23 -10.04 -5.10
CA PRO A 22 -3.49 -8.89 -4.56
C PRO A 22 -4.43 -7.83 -3.99
N ALA A 23 -3.88 -6.92 -3.19
CA ALA A 23 -4.67 -5.89 -2.52
C ALA A 23 -5.41 -5.01 -3.53
N SER A 24 -6.60 -4.57 -3.13
CA SER A 24 -7.35 -3.52 -3.82
C SER A 24 -7.02 -2.17 -3.22
N GLU A 25 -6.87 -1.18 -4.09
CA GLU A 25 -6.64 0.22 -3.77
C GLU A 25 -7.87 1.05 -4.16
N PHE A 26 -8.06 2.15 -3.45
CA PHE A 26 -9.10 3.13 -3.72
C PHE A 26 -8.46 4.46 -4.10
N ILE A 27 -8.66 4.87 -5.35
CA ILE A 27 -8.08 6.08 -5.94
C ILE A 27 -9.19 6.78 -6.73
N ASP A 28 -9.46 8.04 -6.43
CA ASP A 28 -10.44 8.88 -7.14
C ASP A 28 -11.86 8.28 -7.27
N GLY A 29 -12.33 7.55 -6.25
CA GLY A 29 -13.66 6.93 -6.27
C GLY A 29 -13.72 5.57 -6.97
N GLU A 30 -12.58 5.05 -7.43
CA GLU A 30 -12.48 3.77 -8.13
C GLU A 30 -11.71 2.73 -7.31
N ILE A 31 -12.12 1.47 -7.42
CA ILE A 31 -11.39 0.34 -6.86
C ILE A 31 -10.47 -0.24 -7.94
N ILE A 32 -9.18 -0.26 -7.67
CA ILE A 32 -8.15 -0.77 -8.58
C ILE A 32 -7.41 -1.90 -7.87
N GLN A 33 -7.43 -3.11 -8.43
CA GLN A 33 -6.68 -4.22 -7.86
C GLN A 33 -5.23 -4.21 -8.34
N LYS A 34 -4.28 -4.37 -7.42
CA LYS A 34 -2.85 -4.52 -7.77
C LYS A 34 -2.64 -5.74 -8.66
N PRO A 35 -1.64 -5.70 -9.57
CA PRO A 35 -1.25 -6.88 -10.32
C PRO A 35 -0.67 -7.95 -9.37
N MET A 36 -0.78 -9.22 -9.76
CA MET A 36 -0.10 -10.31 -9.06
C MET A 36 1.42 -10.04 -9.06
N PRO A 37 2.08 -10.01 -7.88
CA PRO A 37 3.50 -9.76 -7.82
C PRO A 37 4.28 -10.90 -8.50
N GLN A 38 5.37 -10.56 -9.17
CA GLN A 38 6.29 -11.50 -9.80
C GLN A 38 7.60 -11.57 -9.03
N GLY A 39 8.34 -12.68 -9.13
CA GLY A 39 9.57 -12.90 -8.35
C GLY A 39 10.62 -11.78 -8.48
N LYS A 40 10.76 -11.16 -9.66
CA LYS A 40 11.65 -9.99 -9.85
C LYS A 40 11.19 -8.78 -9.04
N HIS A 41 9.89 -8.48 -9.06
CA HIS A 41 9.27 -7.40 -8.28
C HIS A 41 9.43 -7.68 -6.78
N SER A 42 9.07 -8.89 -6.33
CA SER A 42 9.19 -9.27 -4.91
C SER A 42 10.62 -9.21 -4.40
N ARG A 43 11.62 -9.58 -5.22
CA ARG A 43 13.03 -9.45 -4.86
C ARG A 43 13.42 -7.99 -4.64
N ILE A 44 13.07 -7.10 -5.57
CA ILE A 44 13.40 -5.67 -5.45
C ILE A 44 12.70 -5.06 -4.24
N GLN A 45 11.41 -5.35 -4.05
CA GLN A 45 10.63 -4.88 -2.90
C GLN A 45 11.26 -5.30 -1.57
N GLY A 46 11.61 -6.58 -1.42
CA GLY A 46 12.20 -7.11 -0.19
C GLY A 46 13.57 -6.50 0.12
N GLU A 47 14.44 -6.39 -0.89
CA GLU A 47 15.77 -5.78 -0.75
C GLU A 47 15.68 -4.29 -0.44
N LEU A 48 14.75 -3.57 -1.08
CA LEU A 48 14.54 -2.14 -0.85
C LEU A 48 14.07 -1.88 0.59
N ALA A 49 13.03 -2.59 1.04
CA ALA A 49 12.52 -2.44 2.40
C ALA A 49 13.58 -2.82 3.45
N THR A 50 14.37 -3.87 3.20
CA THR A 50 15.47 -4.30 4.09
C THR A 50 16.58 -3.25 4.14
N THR A 51 16.99 -2.72 2.99
CA THR A 51 18.06 -1.73 2.87
C THR A 51 17.67 -0.40 3.52
N ILE A 52 16.43 0.05 3.36
CA ILE A 52 15.97 1.27 4.06
C ILE A 52 16.01 1.02 5.57
N ASN A 53 15.46 -0.10 6.02
CA ASN A 53 15.39 -0.45 7.44
C ASN A 53 16.77 -0.59 8.10
N SER A 54 17.81 -1.05 7.39
CA SER A 54 19.15 -1.14 7.97
C SER A 54 19.75 0.22 8.31
N VAL A 55 19.34 1.28 7.60
CA VAL A 55 19.78 2.66 7.85
C VAL A 55 18.91 3.34 8.91
N VAL A 56 17.58 3.22 8.83
CA VAL A 56 16.68 4.06 9.65
C VAL A 56 16.32 3.46 11.01
N LYS A 57 16.38 2.13 11.17
CA LYS A 57 16.02 1.47 12.44
C LYS A 57 17.01 1.73 13.58
N PRO A 58 18.35 1.68 13.38
CA PRO A 58 19.31 1.85 14.48
C PRO A 58 19.13 3.17 15.25
N GLU A 59 18.87 4.25 14.52
CA GLU A 59 18.65 5.59 15.08
C GLU A 59 17.16 5.88 15.38
N LYS A 60 16.27 4.90 15.24
CA LYS A 60 14.82 5.02 15.45
C LYS A 60 14.18 6.17 14.65
N ILE A 61 14.71 6.45 13.47
CA ILE A 61 14.24 7.56 12.61
C ILE A 61 12.91 7.20 11.95
N ALA A 62 12.81 5.98 11.44
CA ALA A 62 11.66 5.53 10.64
C ALA A 62 11.57 3.99 10.61
N LEU A 63 10.51 3.49 9.96
CA LEU A 63 10.31 2.10 9.61
C LEU A 63 9.81 1.99 8.16
N ALA A 64 10.37 1.04 7.41
CA ALA A 64 9.91 0.66 6.08
C ALA A 64 9.07 -0.62 6.15
N PHE A 65 7.86 -0.58 5.60
CA PHE A 65 6.89 -1.67 5.59
C PHE A 65 6.55 -2.04 4.14
N PRO A 66 6.69 -3.32 3.73
CA PRO A 66 6.17 -3.77 2.46
C PRO A 66 4.64 -3.94 2.53
N GLU A 67 3.93 -3.59 1.45
CA GLU A 67 2.48 -3.83 1.29
C GLU A 67 1.61 -3.30 2.46
N LEU A 68 1.95 -2.14 3.01
CA LEU A 68 1.18 -1.50 4.10
C LEU A 68 0.03 -0.67 3.51
N ARG A 69 -1.20 -0.90 3.98
CA ARG A 69 -2.33 -0.03 3.63
C ARG A 69 -2.15 1.37 4.23
N CYS A 70 -2.19 2.39 3.38
CA CYS A 70 -2.12 3.79 3.76
C CYS A 70 -3.40 4.49 3.28
N THR A 71 -4.20 4.99 4.23
CA THR A 71 -5.45 5.71 3.96
C THR A 71 -5.30 7.17 4.35
N PHE A 72 -5.37 8.08 3.38
CA PHE A 72 -5.24 9.53 3.60
C PHE A 72 -5.79 10.28 2.38
N GLY A 73 -6.20 11.55 2.58
CA GLY A 73 -6.60 12.43 1.48
C GLY A 73 -7.76 11.90 0.62
N GLY A 74 -8.66 11.10 1.20
CA GLY A 74 -9.77 10.48 0.47
C GLY A 74 -9.37 9.25 -0.37
N SER A 75 -8.13 8.76 -0.26
CA SER A 75 -7.64 7.57 -0.96
C SER A 75 -7.20 6.48 0.02
N SER A 76 -7.16 5.22 -0.43
CA SER A 76 -6.59 4.10 0.33
C SER A 76 -5.74 3.22 -0.57
N THR A 77 -4.42 3.34 -0.45
CA THR A 77 -3.43 2.66 -1.31
C THR A 77 -2.66 1.60 -0.53
N VAL A 78 -2.03 0.68 -1.24
CA VAL A 78 -1.09 -0.31 -0.71
C VAL A 78 0.23 -0.20 -1.48
N PRO A 79 1.09 0.77 -1.14
CA PRO A 79 2.39 0.94 -1.78
C PRO A 79 3.24 -0.32 -1.65
N ASP A 80 4.11 -0.56 -2.62
CA ASP A 80 5.07 -1.67 -2.53
C ASP A 80 5.97 -1.53 -1.30
N VAL A 81 6.40 -0.31 -0.95
CA VAL A 81 7.10 0.00 0.30
C VAL A 81 6.61 1.36 0.83
N ALA A 82 6.15 1.39 2.07
CA ALA A 82 5.82 2.62 2.80
C ALA A 82 6.89 2.88 3.87
N VAL A 83 7.47 4.09 3.91
CA VAL A 83 8.43 4.50 4.94
C VAL A 83 7.81 5.56 5.81
N LEU A 84 7.76 5.32 7.10
CA LEU A 84 7.05 6.16 8.06
C LEU A 84 7.95 6.51 9.24
N LEU A 85 7.96 7.78 9.63
CA LEU A 85 8.81 8.28 10.72
C LEU A 85 8.43 7.61 12.05
N GLY A 86 9.44 7.36 12.89
CA GLY A 86 9.29 6.57 14.12
C GLY A 86 8.35 7.17 15.17
N ASN A 87 8.10 8.48 15.09
CA ASN A 87 7.11 9.17 15.93
C ASN A 87 5.65 8.85 15.56
N ALA A 88 5.39 8.17 14.43
CA ALA A 88 4.06 7.71 14.06
C ALA A 88 3.66 6.37 14.73
N PHE A 89 4.57 5.72 15.49
CA PHE A 89 4.38 4.38 16.07
C PHE A 89 4.88 4.23 17.52
N LEU A 90 5.19 5.35 18.18
CA LEU A 90 5.53 5.40 19.62
C LEU A 90 4.41 6.07 20.40
#